data_AF-E6QP08-F1
#
_entry.id   AF-E6QP08-F1
#
_cell.length_a   1.000
_cell.length_b   1.000
_cell.length_c   1.000
_cell.angle_alpha   90.00
_cell.angle_beta   90.00
_cell.angle_gamma   90.00
#
_symmetry.space_group_name_H-M   'P 1'
#
loop_
_entity.id
_entity.type
_entity.pdbx_description
1 polymer ?
#
loop_
_entity_poly.entity_id
_entity_poly.type
_entity_poly.pdbx_seq_one_letter_code
_entity_poly.pdbx_strand_id
1 'polypeptide(L)' 'MNCPYCGTNRFRLSHLRFSDLARILMLRYPIRCRLCRERSYVPIAAAMSIQQLHRKHAAEQSEAATETEATTQKH' A
#
# COMPACT_ATOMS: atom_id res chain seq x y z
N MET A 1 6.85 1.07 -9.41
CA MET A 1 6.57 2.52 -9.35
C MET A 1 7.28 3.08 -8.13
N ASN A 2 8.03 4.18 -8.30
CA ASN A 2 8.81 4.84 -7.25
C ASN A 2 8.31 6.28 -7.09
N CYS A 3 8.40 6.81 -5.88
CA CYS A 3 8.02 8.18 -5.59
C CYS A 3 9.06 9.13 -6.21
N PRO A 4 8.65 10.12 -7.02
CA PRO A 4 9.62 11.03 -7.65
C PRO A 4 10.35 11.94 -6.64
N TYR A 5 9.81 12.09 -5.43
CA TYR A 5 10.37 12.95 -4.39
C TYR A 5 11.34 12.24 -3.44
N CYS A 6 11.08 10.97 -3.11
CA CYS A 6 11.89 10.24 -2.13
C CYS A 6 12.36 8.85 -2.60
N GLY A 7 12.08 8.48 -3.85
CA GLY A 7 12.51 7.22 -4.45
C GLY A 7 11.81 5.94 -3.92
N THR A 8 11.02 6.03 -2.85
CA THR A 8 10.39 4.84 -2.26
C THR A 8 9.27 4.26 -3.12
N ASN A 9 9.06 2.95 -3.03
CA ASN A 9 7.90 2.25 -3.58
C ASN A 9 6.78 2.04 -2.55
N ARG A 10 6.93 2.57 -1.33
CA ARG A 10 5.95 2.43 -0.25
C ARG A 10 4.83 3.46 -0.38
N PHE A 11 3.70 3.05 -0.96
CA PHE A 11 2.51 3.89 -1.14
C PHE A 11 1.34 3.37 -0.33
N ARG A 12 0.49 4.25 0.20
CA ARG A 12 -0.78 3.92 0.85
C ARG A 12 -1.94 4.49 0.03
N LEU A 13 -3.01 3.72 -0.10
CA LEU A 13 -4.27 4.23 -0.62
C LEU A 13 -4.80 5.32 0.31
N SER A 14 -5.18 6.46 -0.27
CA SER A 14 -5.84 7.53 0.46
C SER A 14 -7.35 7.41 0.32
N HIS A 15 -8.09 7.83 1.35
CA HIS A 15 -9.55 7.93 1.24
C HIS A 15 -9.93 8.85 0.09
N LEU A 16 -10.87 8.39 -0.72
CA LEU A 16 -11.54 9.18 -1.73
C LEU A 16 -12.34 10.27 -1.02
N ARG A 17 -12.09 11.54 -1.37
CA ARG A 17 -12.97 12.63 -1.00
C ARG A 17 -13.99 12.82 -2.10
N PHE A 18 -15.21 13.25 -1.75
CA PHE A 18 -16.25 13.58 -2.74
C PHE A 18 -15.79 14.65 -3.74
N SER A 19 -14.86 15.52 -3.35
CA SER A 19 -14.23 16.49 -4.26
C SER A 19 -13.31 15.87 -5.33
N ASP A 20 -12.93 14.60 -5.22
CA ASP A 20 -12.15 13.85 -6.22
C ASP A 20 -13.06 12.99 -7.15
N LEU A 21 -14.40 13.12 -7.08
CA LEU A 21 -15.34 12.30 -7.87
C LEU A 21 -15.11 12.44 -9.39
N ALA A 22 -14.75 13.62 -9.88
CA ALA A 22 -14.37 13.84 -11.28
C ALA A 22 -13.13 13.04 -11.72
N ARG A 23 -12.20 12.76 -10.78
CA ARG A 23 -10.99 11.94 -11.04
C ARG A 23 -11.28 10.44 -10.95
N ILE A 24 -12.28 10.05 -10.16
CA ILE A 24 -12.81 8.67 -10.14
C ILE A 24 -13.44 8.33 -11.50
N LEU A 25 -14.16 9.27 -12.12
CA LEU A 25 -14.67 9.12 -13.49
C LEU A 25 -13.55 8.90 -14.52
N MET A 26 -12.34 9.40 -14.25
CA MET A 26 -11.14 9.14 -15.07
C MET A 26 -10.39 7.86 -14.65
N LEU A 27 -10.99 6.99 -13.85
CA LEU A 27 -10.39 5.75 -13.36
C LEU A 27 -9.04 5.97 -12.64
N ARG A 28 -8.86 7.14 -12.01
CA ARG A 28 -7.64 7.50 -11.28
C ARG A 28 -7.91 7.56 -9.78
N TYR A 29 -7.11 6.83 -9.02
CA TYR A 29 -7.20 6.70 -7.58
C TYR A 29 -6.07 7.46 -6.88
N PRO A 30 -6.34 8.24 -5.81
CA PRO A 30 -5.32 8.94 -5.06
C PRO A 30 -4.54 7.98 -4.14
N ILE A 31 -3.22 7.98 -4.29
CA ILE A 31 -2.28 7.33 -3.39
C ILE A 31 -1.41 8.38 -2.69
N ARG A 32 -0.88 8.03 -1.52
CA ARG A 32 0.12 8.84 -0.81
C ARG A 32 1.37 8.04 -0.59
N CYS A 33 2.52 8.67 -0.75
CA CYS A 33 3.77 8.09 -0.30
C CYS A 33 3.75 7.91 1.23
N ARG A 34 4.19 6.76 1.76
CA ARG A 34 4.30 6.56 3.22
C ARG A 34 5.45 7.33 3.86
N LEU A 35 6.47 7.71 3.07
CA LEU A 35 7.64 8.45 3.54
C LEU A 35 7.43 9.96 3.43
N CYS A 36 7.40 10.50 2.21
CA CYS A 36 7.29 11.95 2.01
C CYS A 36 5.85 12.49 2.10
N ARG A 37 4.84 11.60 2.23
CA ARG A 37 3.40 11.96 2.29
C ARG A 37 2.83 12.63 1.03
N GLU A 38 3.63 12.70 -0.03
CA GLU A 38 3.23 13.28 -1.30
C GLU A 38 2.02 12.55 -1.90
N ARG A 39 1.09 13.31 -2.48
CA ARG A 39 -0.14 12.78 -3.08
C ARG A 39 0.05 12.62 -4.58
N SER A 40 -0.24 11.42 -5.09
CA SER A 40 -0.19 11.13 -6.53
C SER A 40 -1.45 10.41 -6.97
N TYR A 41 -1.75 10.47 -8.26
CA TYR A 41 -2.93 9.85 -8.85
C TYR A 41 -2.49 8.77 -9.82
N VAL A 42 -2.93 7.54 -9.58
CA VAL A 42 -2.58 6.38 -10.40
C VAL A 42 -3.85 5.71 -10.93
N PRO A 43 -3.77 4.97 -12.04
CA PRO A 43 -4.91 4.17 -12.51
C PRO A 43 -5.40 3.21 -11.41
N ILE A 44 -6.71 2.95 -11.35
CA ILE A 44 -7.31 2.03 -10.36
C ILE A 44 -6.63 0.66 -10.37
N ALA A 45 -6.25 0.13 -11.54
CA ALA A 45 -5.53 -1.15 -11.65
C ALA A 45 -4.20 -1.14 -10.86
N ALA A 46 -3.44 -0.05 -10.93
CA ALA A 46 -2.21 0.11 -10.17
C ALA A 46 -2.47 0.33 -8.67
N ALA A 47 -3.58 0.99 -8.33
CA ALA A 47 -4.00 1.13 -6.94
C ALA A 47 -4.34 -0.23 -6.30
N MET A 48 -5.00 -1.12 -7.04
CA MET A 48 -5.31 -2.48 -6.59
C MET A 48 -4.05 -3.32 -6.38
N SER A 49 -3.05 -3.23 -7.26
CA SER A 49 -1.79 -3.98 -7.09
C SER A 49 -1.02 -3.53 -5.84
N ILE A 50 -1.02 -2.23 -5.51
CA ILE A 50 -0.46 -1.71 -4.25
C ILE A 50 -1.19 -2.31 -3.04
N GLN A 51 -2.52 -2.46 -3.14
CA GLN A 51 -3.34 -3.05 -2.08
C GLN A 51 -3.04 -4.55 -1.88
N GLN A 52 -2.85 -5.29 -2.97
CA GLN A 52 -2.47 -6.70 -2.94
C GLN A 52 -1.06 -6.90 -2.38
N LEU A 53 -0.09 -6.07 -2.78
CA LEU A 53 1.28 -6.09 -2.24
C LEU A 53 1.29 -5.92 -0.73
N HIS A 54 0.48 -5.00 -0.19
CA HIS A 54 0.34 -4.84 1.25
C HIS A 54 -0.27 -6.05 1.95
N ARG A 55 -1.27 -6.70 1.33
CA ARG A 55 -1.87 -7.92 1.89
C ARG A 55 -0.88 -9.07 1.90
N LYS A 56 -0.08 -9.23 0.85
CA LYS A 56 0.97 -10.25 0.79
C LYS A 56 1.99 -10.06 1.90
N HIS A 57 2.54 -8.85 2.05
CA HIS A 57 3.47 -8.56 3.13
C HIS A 57 2.86 -8.72 4.54
N ALA A 58 1.58 -8.41 4.72
CA ALA A 58 0.90 -8.66 5.99
C ALA A 58 0.72 -10.16 6.27
N ALA A 59 0.37 -10.95 5.24
CA ALA A 59 0.23 -12.40 5.34
C ALA A 59 1.59 -13.09 5.64
N GLU A 60 2.64 -12.69 4.93
CA GLU A 60 4.03 -13.15 5.18
C GLU A 60 4.49 -12.81 6.61
N GLN A 61 4.13 -11.63 7.13
CA GLN A 61 4.46 -11.25 8.50
C GLN A 61 3.66 -12.03 9.56
N SER A 62 2.39 -12.36 9.30
CA SER A 62 1.63 -13.24 10.19
C SER A 62 2.19 -14.67 10.21
N GLU A 63 2.62 -15.19 9.06
CA GLU A 63 3.24 -16.51 8.97
C GLU A 63 4.59 -16.54 9.70
N ALA A 64 5.45 -15.54 9.50
CA ALA A 64 6.73 -15.41 10.19
C ALA A 64 6.59 -15.24 11.72
N ALA A 65 5.57 -14.53 12.19
CA ALA A 65 5.30 -14.39 13.63
C ALA A 65 4.87 -15.72 14.27
N THR A 66 4.11 -16.52 13.54
CA THR A 66 3.64 -17.84 14.01
C THR A 66 4.81 -18.84 14.13
N GLU A 67 5.84 -18.71 13.28
CA GLU A 67 7.02 -19.59 13.29
C GLU A 67 8.00 -19.25 14.43
N THR A 68 8.07 -17.98 14.86
CA THR A 68 8.87 -17.59 16.03
C THR A 68 8.30 -18.07 17.37
N GLU A 69 6.96 -18.17 17.51
CA GLU A 69 6.33 -18.68 18.75
C GLU A 69 6.46 -20.21 18.90
N ALA A 70 6.55 -20.96 17.80
CA ALA A 70 6.71 -22.42 17.83
C ALA A 70 8.13 -22.88 18.26
N THR A 71 9.13 -21.99 18.18
CA THR A 71 10.53 -22.35 18.45
C THR A 71 10.94 -22.13 19.92
N THR A 72 10.21 -21.32 20.70
CA THR A 72 10.54 -21.02 22.11
C THR A 72 10.03 -22.08 23.12
N GLN A 73 9.24 -23.07 22.71
CA GLN A 73 8.64 -24.07 23.61
C GLN A 73 9.39 -25.41 23.70
N LYS A 74 10.62 -25.48 23.19
CA LYS A 74 11.55 -26.61 23.39
C LYS A 74 12.85 -26.11 24.02
N HIS A 75 12.82 -25.79 25.31
CA HIS A 75 14.04 -25.79 26.11
C HIS A 75 13.78 -26.08 27.59
#